data_AF-A0A137SUH6-F1
#
_entry.id   AF-A0A137SUH6-F1
#
_cell.length_a   1.000
_cell.length_b   1.000
_cell.length_c   1.000
_cell.angle_alpha   90.00
_cell.angle_beta   90.00
_cell.angle_gamma   90.00
#
_symmetry.space_group_name_H-M   'P 1'
#
loop_
_entity.id
_entity.type
_entity.pdbx_description
1 polymer ?
#
loop_
_entity_poly.entity_id
_entity_poly.type
_entity_poly.pdbx_seq_one_letter_code
_entity_poly.pdbx_strand_id
1 'polypeptide(L)' 'MFFLTLCCSAANAHSVKVTLSNGQVVYLESDNYQSASDMIADVIRLENQIH' A
#
# COMPACT_ATOMS: atom_id res chain seq x y z
N MET A 1 20.45 29.33 -19.22
CA MET A 1 19.90 28.73 -18.00
C MET A 1 18.79 27.78 -18.41
N PHE A 2 19.05 26.47 -18.33
CA PHE A 2 18.11 25.42 -18.72
C PHE A 2 17.31 25.05 -17.48
N PHE A 3 16.06 25.52 -17.38
CA PHE A 3 15.14 25.16 -16.30
C PHE A 3 14.69 23.71 -16.54
N LEU A 4 15.39 22.75 -15.92
CA LEU A 4 14.89 21.40 -15.75
C LEU A 4 13.72 21.48 -14.77
N THR A 5 12.51 21.61 -15.31
CA THR A 5 11.27 21.28 -14.62
C THR A 5 11.37 19.83 -14.15
N LEU A 6 11.77 19.66 -12.90
CA LEU A 6 11.58 18.44 -12.14
C LEU A 6 10.07 18.19 -12.14
N CYS A 7 9.61 17.37 -13.09
CA CYS A 7 8.28 16.79 -13.03
C CYS A 7 8.17 16.11 -11.68
N CYS A 8 7.35 16.67 -10.79
CA CYS A 8 6.75 15.91 -9.71
C CYS A 8 5.93 14.81 -10.38
N SER A 9 6.56 13.68 -10.68
CA SER A 9 5.88 12.41 -10.81
C SER A 9 5.26 12.17 -9.44
N ALA A 10 4.07 12.74 -9.22
CA ALA A 10 3.17 12.23 -8.22
C ALA A 10 2.90 10.78 -8.65
N ALA A 11 3.70 9.85 -8.13
CA ALA A 11 3.34 8.46 -8.08
C ALA A 11 2.00 8.44 -7.36
N ASN A 12 0.94 8.16 -8.11
CA ASN A 12 -0.40 8.10 -7.57
C ASN A 12 -0.44 6.79 -6.78
N ALA A 13 -0.09 6.86 -5.50
CA ALA A 13 -0.23 5.72 -4.62
C ALA A 13 -1.70 5.30 -4.60
N HIS A 14 -1.97 4.13 -5.17
CA HIS A 14 -3.32 3.59 -5.17
C HIS A 14 -3.54 2.94 -3.81
N SER A 15 -4.33 3.59 -2.96
CA SER A 15 -4.70 3.04 -1.66
C SER A 15 -5.65 1.85 -1.85
N VAL A 16 -5.31 0.75 -1.19
CA VAL A 16 -6.05 -0.51 -1.19
C VAL A 16 -6.70 -0.66 0.18
N LYS A 17 -8.03 -0.72 0.19
CA LYS A 17 -8.81 -0.95 1.42
C LYS A 17 -8.92 -2.46 1.67
N VAL A 18 -8.48 -2.90 2.85
CA VAL A 18 -8.59 -4.29 3.31
C VAL A 18 -9.43 -4.34 4.58
N THR A 19 -10.37 -5.29 4.63
CA THR A 19 -11.16 -5.58 5.84
C THR A 19 -10.62 -6.86 6.45
N LEU A 20 -10.14 -6.75 7.69
CA LEU A 20 -9.60 -7.84 8.48
C LEU A 20 -10.72 -8.67 9.11
N SER A 21 -10.42 -9.90 9.53
CA SER A 21 -11.42 -10.85 10.05
C SER A 21 -12.15 -10.36 11.30
N ASN A 22 -11.53 -9.49 12.10
CA ASN A 22 -12.16 -8.83 13.26
C ASN A 22 -13.06 -7.64 12.89
N GLY A 23 -13.26 -7.36 11.60
CA GLY A 23 -14.01 -6.21 11.09
C GLY A 23 -13.22 -4.90 11.04
N GLN A 24 -11.95 -4.89 11.45
CA GLN A 24 -11.09 -3.73 11.32
C GLN A 24 -10.79 -3.44 9.85
N VAL A 25 -10.78 -2.15 9.49
CA VAL A 25 -10.41 -1.71 8.15
C VAL A 25 -8.99 -1.14 8.19
N VAL A 26 -8.13 -1.63 7.30
CA VAL A 26 -6.78 -1.09 7.08
C VAL A 26 -6.63 -0.60 5.65
N TYR A 27 -5.82 0.43 5.47
CA TYR A 27 -5.50 1.00 4.16
C TYR A 27 -4.02 0.73 3.88
N LEU A 28 -3.75 0.05 2.78
CA LEU A 28 -2.41 -0.29 2.32
C LEU A 28 -2.11 0.53 1.07
N GLU A 29 -0.96 1.18 1.01
CA GLU A 29 -0.54 1.89 -0.20
C GLU A 29 0.12 0.90 -1.15
N SER A 30 -0.45 0.68 -2.34
CA SER A 30 0.07 -0.30 -3.31
C SER A 30 1.52 -0.04 -3.73
N ASP A 31 1.94 1.23 -3.75
CA ASP A 31 3.31 1.64 -4.05
C ASP A 31 4.35 1.10 -3.05
N ASN A 32 3.92 0.69 -1.85
CA ASN A 32 4.79 0.07 -0.85
C ASN A 32 5.13 -1.40 -1.17
N TYR A 33 4.51 -1.98 -2.19
CA TYR A 33 4.63 -3.41 -2.50
C TYR A 33 5.11 -3.60 -3.95
N GLN A 34 6.11 -4.46 -4.15
CA GLN A 34 6.58 -4.79 -5.51
C GLN A 34 5.60 -5.69 -6.25
N SER A 35 4.79 -6.45 -5.51
CA SER A 35 3.82 -7.38 -6.07
C SER A 35 2.58 -7.51 -5.19
N ALA A 36 1.48 -7.98 -5.78
CA ALA A 36 0.28 -8.32 -5.02
C ALA A 36 0.54 -9.40 -3.95
N SER A 37 1.48 -10.32 -4.19
CA SER A 37 1.87 -11.33 -3.22
C SER A 37 2.49 -10.74 -1.95
N ASP A 38 3.30 -9.68 -2.07
CA ASP A 38 3.89 -9.01 -0.91
C ASP A 38 2.82 -8.31 -0.07
N MET A 39 1.85 -7.69 -0.75
CA MET A 39 0.70 -7.07 -0.10
C MET A 39 -0.15 -8.12 0.65
N ILE A 40 -0.41 -9.27 0.03
CA ILE A 40 -1.16 -10.37 0.65
C ILE A 40 -0.41 -10.93 1.86
N ALA A 41 0.92 -11.08 1.77
CA ALA A 41 1.74 -11.55 2.89
C ALA A 41 1.65 -10.58 4.09
N ASP A 42 1.61 -9.26 3.84
CA ASP A 42 1.45 -8.27 4.89
C ASP A 42 0.05 -8.27 5.50
N VAL A 43 -1.00 -8.49 4.69
CA VAL A 43 -2.37 -8.71 5.20
C VAL A 43 -2.42 -9.93 6.11
N ILE A 44 -1.81 -11.06 5.73
CA ILE A 44 -1.74 -12.27 6.56
C ILE A 44 -0.98 -11.99 7.87
N ARG A 45 0.11 -11.21 7.80
CA ARG A 45 0.85 -10.79 9.01
C ARG A 45 -0.03 -9.96 9.94
N LEU A 46 -0.80 -9.01 9.40
CA LEU A 46 -1.74 -8.19 10.18
C LEU A 46 -2.85 -9.04 10.82
N GLU A 47 -3.40 -10.01 10.08
CA GLU A 47 -4.36 -10.99 10.60
C GLU A 47 -3.79 -11.78 11.79
N ASN A 48 -2.54 -12.21 11.70
CA ASN A 48 -1.89 -12.97 12.77
C ASN A 48 -1.60 -12.13 14.03
N GLN A 49 -1.63 -10.80 13.97
CA GLN A 49 -1.46 -9.95 15.16
C GLN A 49 -2.77 -9.76 15.94
N ILE A 50 -3.90 -10.11 15.34
CA ILE A 50 -5.22 -10.01 15.94
C ILE A 50 -5.58 -11.28 16.72
N HIS A 51 -4.99 -12.42 16.33
CA HIS A 51 -5.18 -13.73 16.95
C HIS A 51 -4.16 -13.95 18.08
#